data_AF-A0A3D3T9U5-F1
#
_entry.id   AF-A0A3D3T9U5-F1
#
_cell.length_a   1.000
_cell.length_b   1.000
_cell.length_c   1.000
_cell.angle_alpha   90.00
_cell.angle_beta   90.00
_cell.angle_gamma   90.00
#
_symmetry.space_group_name_H-M   'P 1'
#
loop_
_entity.id
_entity.type
_entity.pdbx_description
1 polymer ?
#
loop_
_entity_poly.entity_id
_entity_poly.type
_entity_poly.pdbx_seq_one_letter_code
_entity_poly.pdbx_strand_id
1 'polypeptide(L)'
;MLGPLGLDVAPAGEHPFEQLVGLYAQRLGGCGGAVHINCMTTMAECRAAMLAVKEAGAGPFWVSWACDRDGNSPTDVHMLAALFVCEGMGAAAFGLNCREDIALPLLEQLARYADVPLFHVWHGVFTPYPYQPRPHDPDVIPCANSTEPCFVMRTVDVGEELECTPSLLEDIIEAEDHPVGAVKISILEQDDVDIFAQHQYAVRKALCLWSDVPQLLDSALRVYQGRAFYDGTGNLEPEELDQLRKAYGLIVL
;
A
#
# COMPACT_ATOMS: atom_id res chain seq x y z
N MET A 1 -1.84 5.89 -19.71
CA MET A 1 -2.81 5.95 -18.59
C MET A 1 -3.30 4.54 -18.33
N LEU A 2 -3.38 4.15 -17.06
CA LEU A 2 -3.92 2.86 -16.62
C LEU A 2 -5.11 3.15 -15.70
N GLY A 3 -6.29 2.62 -15.97
CA GLY A 3 -7.44 2.71 -15.06
C GLY A 3 -7.86 1.33 -14.56
N PRO A 4 -8.84 1.26 -13.65
CA PRO A 4 -9.30 0.01 -13.05
C PRO A 4 -9.62 -1.07 -14.09
N LEU A 5 -9.27 -2.30 -13.75
CA LEU A 5 -9.67 -3.53 -14.41
C LEU A 5 -11.06 -3.97 -13.93
N GLY A 6 -11.44 -3.61 -12.69
CA GLY A 6 -12.66 -4.10 -12.05
C GLY A 6 -12.52 -5.55 -11.63
N LEU A 7 -11.32 -5.95 -11.20
CA LEU A 7 -10.99 -7.30 -10.75
C LEU A 7 -10.57 -7.24 -9.29
N ASP A 8 -11.09 -8.19 -8.51
CA ASP A 8 -10.77 -8.34 -7.09
C ASP A 8 -9.87 -9.55 -6.85
N VAL A 9 -8.99 -9.43 -5.86
CA VAL A 9 -8.13 -10.50 -5.35
C VAL A 9 -8.76 -11.11 -4.11
N ALA A 10 -8.22 -12.25 -3.66
CA ALA A 10 -8.67 -12.89 -2.42
C ALA A 10 -8.63 -11.90 -1.23
N PRO A 11 -9.60 -12.00 -0.29
CA PRO A 11 -10.76 -12.91 -0.29
C PRO A 11 -11.98 -12.38 -1.08
N ALA A 12 -11.95 -11.14 -1.58
CA ALA A 12 -13.09 -10.50 -2.23
C ALA A 12 -13.34 -11.01 -3.66
N GLY A 13 -12.32 -11.56 -4.32
CA GLY A 13 -12.39 -12.18 -5.63
C GLY A 13 -11.48 -13.39 -5.78
N GLU A 14 -11.47 -13.96 -6.97
CA GLU A 14 -10.75 -15.20 -7.28
C GLU A 14 -9.47 -14.97 -8.11
N HIS A 15 -9.14 -13.72 -8.42
CA HIS A 15 -7.97 -13.42 -9.25
C HIS A 15 -6.69 -13.42 -8.41
N PRO A 16 -5.64 -14.13 -8.86
CA PRO A 16 -4.31 -13.96 -8.30
C PRO A 16 -3.80 -12.52 -8.50
N PHE A 17 -3.10 -11.97 -7.53
CA PHE A 17 -2.52 -10.62 -7.63
C PHE A 17 -1.60 -10.49 -8.86
N GLU A 18 -0.79 -11.51 -9.17
CA GLU A 18 0.06 -11.53 -10.37
C GLU A 18 -0.72 -11.43 -11.68
N GLN A 19 -1.97 -11.90 -11.71
CA GLN A 19 -2.82 -11.75 -12.89
C GLN A 19 -3.09 -10.26 -13.16
N LEU A 20 -3.38 -9.47 -12.11
CA LEU A 20 -3.62 -8.04 -12.24
C LEU A 20 -2.36 -7.31 -12.73
N VAL A 21 -1.19 -7.64 -12.15
CA VAL A 21 0.11 -7.07 -12.57
C VAL A 21 0.35 -7.34 -14.05
N GLY A 22 0.16 -8.58 -14.50
CA GLY A 22 0.32 -8.97 -15.89
C GLY A 22 -0.63 -8.24 -16.84
N LEU A 23 -1.89 -8.03 -16.44
CA LEU A 23 -2.86 -7.27 -17.23
C LEU A 23 -2.49 -5.79 -17.35
N TYR A 24 -1.99 -5.17 -16.26
CA TYR A 24 -1.48 -3.80 -16.32
C TYR A 24 -0.22 -3.69 -17.18
N ALA A 25 0.70 -4.66 -17.09
CA ALA A 25 1.90 -4.72 -17.93
C ALA A 25 1.55 -4.81 -19.43
N GLN A 26 0.54 -5.62 -19.78
CA GLN A 26 0.03 -5.69 -21.15
C GLN A 26 -0.55 -4.35 -21.61
N ARG A 27 -1.31 -3.65 -20.74
CA ARG A 27 -1.87 -2.32 -21.05
C ARG A 27 -0.81 -1.24 -21.21
N LEU A 28 0.35 -1.37 -20.56
CA LEU A 28 1.49 -0.47 -20.76
C LEU A 28 2.13 -0.66 -22.15
N GLY A 29 2.02 -1.84 -22.77
CA GLY A 29 2.47 -2.04 -24.15
C GLY A 29 3.96 -1.74 -24.39
N GLY A 30 4.79 -1.78 -23.35
CA GLY A 30 6.24 -1.52 -23.42
C GLY A 30 6.63 -0.06 -23.70
N CYS A 31 5.70 0.91 -23.60
CA CYS A 31 6.03 2.31 -23.84
C CYS A 31 6.74 2.94 -22.63
N GLY A 32 7.93 3.47 -22.88
CA GLY A 32 8.62 4.38 -21.96
C GLY A 32 7.91 5.73 -21.95
N GLY A 33 7.75 6.32 -20.77
CA GLY A 33 7.07 7.57 -20.55
C GLY A 33 6.44 7.64 -19.17
N ALA A 34 6.00 8.85 -18.83
CA ALA A 34 5.36 9.10 -17.55
C ALA A 34 3.92 8.50 -17.55
N VAL A 35 3.55 7.78 -16.49
CA VAL A 35 2.28 7.01 -16.45
C VAL A 35 1.31 7.58 -15.42
N HIS A 36 0.11 7.92 -15.87
CA HIS A 36 -1.01 8.17 -14.95
C HIS A 36 -1.74 6.86 -14.63
N ILE A 37 -1.70 6.45 -13.36
CA ILE A 37 -2.56 5.41 -12.79
C ILE A 37 -3.83 6.13 -12.29
N ASN A 38 -4.89 6.02 -13.07
CA ASN A 38 -6.04 6.90 -13.02
C ASN A 38 -7.24 6.27 -12.35
N CYS A 39 -7.84 7.01 -11.41
CA CYS A 39 -9.16 6.74 -10.86
C CYS A 39 -9.27 5.36 -10.19
N MET A 40 -8.26 4.99 -9.40
CA MET A 40 -8.26 3.74 -8.65
C MET A 40 -9.35 3.73 -7.59
N THR A 41 -9.89 2.54 -7.35
CA THR A 41 -10.92 2.29 -6.33
C THR A 41 -10.46 1.29 -5.30
N THR A 42 -9.63 0.31 -5.68
CA THR A 42 -9.11 -0.72 -4.77
C THR A 42 -7.60 -0.61 -4.62
N MET A 43 -7.11 -1.03 -3.45
CA MET A 43 -5.69 -1.02 -3.14
C MET A 43 -4.92 -2.07 -3.95
N ALA A 44 -5.48 -3.28 -4.09
CA ALA A 44 -4.89 -4.34 -4.90
C ALA A 44 -4.64 -3.90 -6.34
N GLU A 45 -5.65 -3.31 -7.01
CA GLU A 45 -5.48 -2.84 -8.38
C GLU A 45 -4.46 -1.70 -8.49
N CYS A 46 -4.50 -0.75 -7.55
CA CYS A 46 -3.57 0.38 -7.52
C CYS A 46 -2.12 -0.11 -7.39
N ARG A 47 -1.86 -1.04 -6.46
CA ARG A 47 -0.54 -1.63 -6.26
C ARG A 47 -0.09 -2.45 -7.46
N ALA A 48 -0.97 -3.26 -8.04
CA ALA A 48 -0.67 -4.04 -9.22
C ALA A 48 -0.26 -3.15 -10.42
N ALA A 49 -0.96 -2.02 -10.61
CA ALA A 49 -0.60 -1.04 -11.63
C ALA A 49 0.76 -0.39 -11.37
N MET A 50 1.05 -0.01 -10.11
CA MET A 50 2.35 0.57 -9.73
C MET A 50 3.51 -0.42 -9.94
N LEU A 51 3.33 -1.69 -9.57
CA LEU A 51 4.33 -2.73 -9.80
C LEU A 51 4.56 -2.97 -11.29
N ALA A 52 3.49 -3.06 -12.09
CA ALA A 52 3.61 -3.21 -13.54
C ALA A 52 4.40 -2.05 -14.18
N VAL A 53 4.19 -0.81 -13.74
CA VAL A 53 4.95 0.35 -14.22
C VAL A 53 6.44 0.25 -13.85
N LYS A 54 6.73 -0.15 -12.61
CA LYS A 54 8.10 -0.25 -12.09
C LYS A 54 8.88 -1.36 -12.78
N GLU A 55 8.28 -2.54 -12.93
CA GLU A 55 8.88 -3.70 -13.59
C GLU A 55 9.10 -3.47 -15.08
N ALA A 56 8.22 -2.71 -15.73
CA ALA A 56 8.40 -2.30 -17.12
C ALA A 56 9.48 -1.23 -17.32
N GLY A 57 9.95 -0.58 -16.24
CA GLY A 57 10.89 0.54 -16.33
C GLY A 57 10.33 1.74 -17.10
N ALA A 58 9.00 1.93 -17.09
CA ALA A 58 8.34 2.89 -17.98
C ALA A 58 8.68 4.36 -17.63
N GLY A 59 8.90 4.70 -16.36
CA GLY A 59 9.26 6.06 -15.93
C GLY A 59 8.51 6.48 -14.66
N PRO A 60 8.46 7.78 -14.34
CA PRO A 60 7.71 8.26 -13.18
C PRO A 60 6.21 8.04 -13.40
N PHE A 61 5.49 7.70 -12.34
CA PHE A 61 4.04 7.56 -12.36
C PHE A 61 3.38 8.41 -11.27
N TRP A 62 2.14 8.79 -11.50
CA TRP A 62 1.30 9.44 -10.49
C TRP A 62 -0.04 8.74 -10.42
N VAL A 63 -0.68 8.83 -9.26
CA VAL A 63 -1.89 8.07 -8.95
C VAL A 63 -3.05 9.02 -8.64
N SER A 64 -4.23 8.75 -9.19
CA SER A 64 -5.47 9.36 -8.71
C SER A 64 -6.50 8.35 -8.25
N TRP A 65 -7.28 8.72 -7.24
CA TRP A 65 -8.28 7.85 -6.61
C TRP A 65 -9.68 8.44 -6.68
N ALA A 66 -10.68 7.58 -6.90
CA ALA A 66 -12.07 7.95 -6.66
C ALA A 66 -12.38 7.83 -5.17
N CYS A 67 -13.04 8.84 -4.60
CA CYS A 67 -13.51 8.83 -3.21
C CYS A 67 -14.80 9.62 -3.02
N ASP A 68 -15.46 9.35 -1.88
CA ASP A 68 -16.64 10.06 -1.41
C ASP A 68 -16.29 11.25 -0.47
N ARG A 69 -17.32 11.83 0.16
CA ARG A 69 -17.18 12.99 1.08
C ARG A 69 -16.44 12.65 2.37
N ASP A 70 -16.46 11.39 2.78
CA ASP A 70 -15.82 10.92 4.00
C ASP A 70 -14.36 10.54 3.76
N GLY A 71 -13.90 10.62 2.50
CA GLY A 71 -12.51 10.34 2.14
C GLY A 71 -12.24 8.86 1.94
N ASN A 72 -13.26 8.07 1.62
CA ASN A 72 -13.13 6.65 1.34
C ASN A 72 -13.37 6.35 -0.14
N SER A 73 -12.64 5.38 -0.67
CA SER A 73 -12.92 4.83 -1.99
C SER A 73 -14.25 4.07 -2.00
N PRO A 74 -14.81 3.74 -3.17
CA PRO A 74 -16.00 2.88 -3.25
C PRO A 74 -15.82 1.47 -2.65
N THR A 75 -14.60 1.07 -2.30
CA THR A 75 -14.26 -0.19 -1.63
C THR A 75 -13.63 0.06 -0.26
N ASP A 76 -14.02 1.15 0.40
CA ASP A 76 -13.66 1.50 1.77
C ASP A 76 -12.15 1.64 2.04
N VAL A 77 -11.37 2.06 1.03
CA VAL A 77 -9.97 2.46 1.25
C VAL A 77 -9.92 3.94 1.60
N HIS A 78 -9.44 4.27 2.80
CA HIS A 78 -9.27 5.63 3.25
C HIS A 78 -8.14 6.35 2.46
N MET A 79 -8.38 7.58 2.01
CA MET A 79 -7.45 8.29 1.12
C MET A 79 -6.08 8.56 1.75
N LEU A 80 -5.99 8.66 3.07
CA LEU A 80 -4.70 8.76 3.76
C LEU A 80 -3.90 7.45 3.71
N ALA A 81 -4.57 6.30 3.78
CA ALA A 81 -3.93 4.99 3.58
C ALA A 81 -3.42 4.85 2.14
N ALA A 82 -4.26 5.23 1.17
CA ALA A 82 -3.92 5.24 -0.25
C ALA A 82 -2.70 6.15 -0.52
N LEU A 83 -2.65 7.34 0.08
CA LEU A 83 -1.50 8.24 -0.01
C LEU A 83 -0.23 7.53 0.49
N PHE A 84 -0.24 6.98 1.70
CA PHE A 84 0.93 6.33 2.30
C PHE A 84 1.45 5.15 1.48
N VAL A 85 0.56 4.32 0.94
CA VAL A 85 0.94 3.21 0.07
C VAL A 85 1.53 3.72 -1.24
N CYS A 86 0.87 4.67 -1.90
CA CYS A 86 1.33 5.21 -3.19
C CYS A 86 2.69 5.91 -3.06
N GLU A 87 2.85 6.78 -2.06
CA GLU A 87 4.12 7.47 -1.77
C GLU A 87 5.22 6.48 -1.41
N GLY A 88 4.94 5.52 -0.52
CA GLY A 88 5.88 4.48 -0.14
C GLY A 88 6.38 3.67 -1.34
N MET A 89 5.49 3.38 -2.30
CA MET A 89 5.83 2.67 -3.53
C MET A 89 6.46 3.55 -4.62
N GLY A 90 6.66 4.85 -4.35
CA GLY A 90 7.40 5.77 -5.22
C GLY A 90 6.55 6.54 -6.23
N ALA A 91 5.26 6.73 -5.98
CA ALA A 91 4.44 7.62 -6.79
C ALA A 91 5.02 9.05 -6.78
N ALA A 92 5.16 9.65 -7.96
CA ALA A 92 5.69 11.00 -8.12
C ALA A 92 4.67 12.10 -7.78
N ALA A 93 3.38 11.77 -7.71
CA ALA A 93 2.30 12.64 -7.26
C ALA A 93 1.07 11.80 -6.88
N PHE A 94 0.25 12.32 -5.96
CA PHE A 94 -1.00 11.70 -5.51
C PHE A 94 -2.18 12.65 -5.74
N GLY A 95 -3.33 12.12 -6.11
CA GLY A 95 -4.47 12.98 -6.38
C GLY A 95 -5.83 12.32 -6.26
N LEU A 96 -6.85 13.15 -6.39
CA LEU A 96 -8.24 12.72 -6.29
C LEU A 96 -8.95 12.91 -7.64
N ASN A 97 -9.74 11.91 -8.02
CA ASN A 97 -10.63 11.90 -9.17
C ASN A 97 -12.09 11.79 -8.69
N CYS A 98 -12.55 12.87 -8.07
CA CYS A 98 -13.92 13.04 -7.61
C CYS A 98 -14.34 14.49 -7.83
N ARG A 99 -15.60 14.82 -7.49
CA ARG A 99 -16.10 16.18 -7.64
C ARG A 99 -15.24 17.17 -6.85
N GLU A 100 -15.06 18.37 -7.38
CA GLU A 100 -14.21 19.40 -6.75
C GLU A 100 -14.64 19.74 -5.31
N ASP A 101 -15.95 19.78 -5.04
CA ASP A 101 -16.50 20.05 -3.70
C ASP A 101 -16.17 18.96 -2.66
N ILE A 102 -15.74 17.79 -3.13
CA ILE A 102 -15.25 16.66 -2.33
C ILE A 102 -13.72 16.69 -2.27
N ALA A 103 -13.07 16.87 -3.42
CA ALA A 103 -11.63 16.77 -3.55
C ALA A 103 -10.87 17.84 -2.76
N LEU A 104 -11.28 19.11 -2.83
CA LEU A 104 -10.48 20.20 -2.24
C LEU A 104 -10.35 20.12 -0.71
N PRO A 105 -11.42 19.87 0.07
CA PRO A 105 -11.29 19.67 1.52
C PRO A 105 -10.43 18.46 1.88
N LEU A 106 -10.53 17.37 1.13
CA LEU A 106 -9.72 16.17 1.37
C LEU A 106 -8.25 16.41 1.04
N LEU A 107 -7.94 17.08 -0.07
CA LEU A 107 -6.57 17.45 -0.44
C LEU A 107 -5.93 18.37 0.63
N GLU A 108 -6.69 19.26 1.27
CA GLU A 108 -6.20 20.05 2.40
C GLU A 108 -5.80 19.18 3.59
N GLN A 109 -6.57 18.14 3.88
CA GLN A 109 -6.27 17.20 4.96
C GLN A 109 -5.03 16.36 4.62
N LEU A 110 -4.96 15.82 3.40
CA LEU A 110 -3.84 15.02 2.90
C LEU A 110 -2.54 15.84 2.84
N ALA A 111 -2.61 17.14 2.52
CA ALA A 111 -1.46 18.04 2.48
C ALA A 111 -0.69 18.16 3.82
N ARG A 112 -1.28 17.71 4.94
CA ARG A 112 -0.62 17.65 6.25
C ARG A 112 0.35 16.47 6.37
N TYR A 113 0.21 15.47 5.51
CA TYR A 113 0.93 14.20 5.54
C TYR A 113 1.70 13.89 4.26
N ALA A 114 1.37 14.56 3.15
CA ALA A 114 1.95 14.28 1.85
C ALA A 114 3.37 14.85 1.69
N ASP A 115 4.29 13.99 1.27
CA ASP A 115 5.63 14.33 0.83
C ASP A 115 5.70 14.57 -0.69
N VAL A 116 4.72 14.07 -1.45
CA VAL A 116 4.66 14.20 -2.92
C VAL A 116 3.60 15.20 -3.39
N PRO A 117 3.82 15.89 -4.54
CA PRO A 117 2.84 16.81 -5.10
C PRO A 117 1.42 16.26 -5.12
N LEU A 118 0.47 17.09 -4.69
CA LEU A 118 -0.94 16.77 -4.68
C LEU A 118 -1.64 17.36 -5.90
N PHE A 119 -2.65 16.66 -6.43
CA PHE A 119 -3.43 17.17 -7.56
C PHE A 119 -4.90 16.72 -7.50
N HIS A 120 -5.75 17.49 -8.18
CA HIS A 120 -7.11 17.10 -8.51
C HIS A 120 -7.17 16.80 -10.00
N VAL A 121 -7.90 15.76 -10.40
CA VAL A 121 -8.20 15.48 -11.80
C VAL A 121 -9.69 15.25 -11.97
N TRP A 122 -10.31 15.95 -12.90
CA TRP A 122 -11.74 15.77 -13.19
C TRP A 122 -12.00 15.95 -14.68
N HIS A 123 -12.74 15.02 -15.28
CA HIS A 123 -13.01 15.00 -16.73
C HIS A 123 -11.73 15.15 -17.59
N GLY A 124 -10.60 14.62 -17.13
CA GLY A 124 -9.30 14.69 -17.80
C GLY A 124 -8.53 16.00 -17.62
N VAL A 125 -9.06 16.97 -16.87
CA VAL A 125 -8.36 18.22 -16.53
C VAL A 125 -7.57 18.02 -15.24
N PHE A 126 -6.26 18.28 -15.27
CA PHE A 126 -5.38 18.20 -14.11
C PHE A 126 -5.15 19.58 -13.50
N THR A 127 -5.40 19.69 -12.21
CA THR A 127 -5.19 20.89 -11.42
C THR A 127 -4.28 20.56 -10.25
N PRO A 128 -3.02 21.02 -10.23
CA PRO A 128 -2.16 20.88 -9.06
C PRO A 128 -2.79 21.53 -7.83
N TYR A 129 -2.73 20.86 -6.69
CA TYR A 129 -3.16 21.42 -5.41
C TYR A 129 -1.97 22.13 -4.74
N PRO A 130 -2.03 23.45 -4.54
CA PRO A 130 -0.91 24.20 -4.02
C PRO A 130 -0.75 23.94 -2.52
N TYR A 131 0.35 23.30 -2.14
CA TYR A 131 0.77 23.18 -0.75
C TYR A 131 2.31 23.16 -0.67
N GLN A 132 2.84 23.30 0.54
CA GLN A 132 4.24 23.06 0.82
C GLN A 132 4.35 21.86 1.77
N PRO A 133 5.14 20.83 1.43
CA PRO A 133 5.45 19.76 2.36
C PRO A 133 5.95 20.34 3.67
N ARG A 134 5.43 19.83 4.77
CA ARG A 134 5.83 20.24 6.12
C ARG A 134 6.81 19.21 6.65
N PRO A 135 7.80 19.62 7.47
CA PRO A 135 8.60 18.65 8.20
C PRO A 135 7.68 17.74 9.03
N HIS A 136 7.77 16.43 8.79
CA HIS A 136 7.10 15.42 9.60
C HIS A 136 7.88 15.15 10.87
N ASP A 137 7.18 14.74 11.91
CA ASP A 137 7.83 14.20 13.10
C ASP A 137 8.56 12.90 12.71
N PRO A 138 9.90 12.84 12.83
CA PRO A 138 10.67 11.66 12.40
C PRO A 138 10.36 10.41 13.24
N ASP A 139 9.74 10.58 14.41
CA ASP A 139 9.32 9.48 15.27
C ASP A 139 7.92 8.95 14.91
N VAL A 140 7.16 9.65 14.06
CA VAL A 140 5.85 9.21 13.58
C VAL A 140 6.00 8.61 12.19
N ILE A 141 5.85 7.29 12.13
CA ILE A 141 6.04 6.51 10.91
C ILE A 141 4.67 6.20 10.30
N PRO A 142 4.39 6.66 9.07
CA PRO A 142 3.14 6.40 8.37
C PRO A 142 3.12 5.01 7.75
N CYS A 143 2.36 4.11 8.37
CA CYS A 143 2.01 2.79 7.88
C CYS A 143 0.58 2.79 7.34
N ALA A 144 0.16 1.68 6.73
CA ALA A 144 -1.24 1.48 6.37
C ALA A 144 -1.55 0.00 6.46
N ASN A 145 -2.75 -0.35 6.93
CA ASN A 145 -3.30 -1.66 6.67
C ASN A 145 -3.99 -1.66 5.28
N SER A 146 -4.81 -2.68 4.98
CA SER A 146 -5.46 -2.81 3.67
C SER A 146 -6.42 -1.67 3.32
N THR A 147 -6.97 -0.96 4.32
CA THR A 147 -8.00 0.07 4.15
C THR A 147 -7.74 1.37 4.90
N GLU A 148 -7.06 1.34 6.05
CA GLU A 148 -6.92 2.46 6.99
C GLU A 148 -5.45 2.87 7.21
N PRO A 149 -5.17 4.15 7.50
CA PRO A 149 -3.83 4.59 7.86
C PRO A 149 -3.48 4.13 9.29
N CYS A 150 -2.21 3.79 9.50
CA CYS A 150 -1.67 3.45 10.81
C CYS A 150 -0.45 4.33 11.11
N PHE A 151 -0.26 4.69 12.37
CA PHE A 151 0.91 5.47 12.78
C PHE A 151 1.65 4.70 13.86
N VAL A 152 2.93 4.40 13.61
CA VAL A 152 3.78 3.72 14.60
C VAL A 152 4.93 4.63 15.01
N MET A 153 5.42 4.41 16.23
CA MET A 153 6.69 5.00 16.66
C MET A 153 7.82 4.02 16.38
N ARG A 154 9.07 4.49 16.33
CA ARG A 154 10.24 3.59 16.27
C ARG A 154 10.32 2.63 17.46
N THR A 155 9.73 3.04 18.59
CA THR A 155 9.64 2.24 19.81
C THR A 155 8.29 1.53 19.94
N VAL A 156 7.60 1.27 18.83
CA VAL A 156 6.32 0.56 18.85
C VAL A 156 6.50 -0.80 19.49
N ASP A 157 5.57 -1.16 20.37
CA ASP A 157 5.50 -2.50 20.92
C ASP A 157 4.90 -3.45 19.88
N VAL A 158 5.65 -4.47 19.51
CA VAL A 158 5.29 -5.44 18.48
C VAL A 158 4.76 -6.68 19.18
N GLY A 159 3.58 -7.14 18.79
CA GLY A 159 2.96 -8.33 19.34
C GLY A 159 3.77 -9.61 19.13
N GLU A 160 3.28 -10.69 19.73
CA GLU A 160 3.82 -12.03 19.50
C GLU A 160 3.77 -12.36 18.00
N GLU A 161 4.74 -13.18 17.58
CA GLU A 161 4.86 -13.61 16.20
C GLU A 161 3.77 -14.63 15.87
N LEU A 162 2.97 -14.32 14.86
CA LEU A 162 1.93 -15.20 14.34
C LEU A 162 2.45 -15.95 13.11
N GLU A 163 2.44 -17.27 13.18
CA GLU A 163 2.73 -18.13 12.02
C GLU A 163 1.50 -18.26 11.12
N CYS A 164 1.71 -18.39 9.82
CA CYS A 164 0.63 -18.52 8.83
C CYS A 164 0.03 -19.93 8.81
N THR A 165 -0.67 -20.30 9.88
CA THR A 165 -1.39 -21.57 9.96
C THR A 165 -2.82 -21.45 9.41
N PRO A 166 -3.58 -22.55 9.24
CA PRO A 166 -5.01 -22.48 8.92
C PRO A 166 -5.87 -21.70 9.95
N SER A 167 -5.34 -21.46 11.16
CA SER A 167 -5.97 -20.66 12.21
C SER A 167 -5.54 -19.19 12.21
N LEU A 168 -4.72 -18.74 11.25
CA LEU A 168 -4.17 -17.37 11.22
C LEU A 168 -5.24 -16.29 11.38
N LEU A 169 -6.45 -16.49 10.83
CA LEU A 169 -7.54 -15.53 11.02
C LEU A 169 -7.92 -15.37 12.50
N GLU A 170 -8.05 -16.47 13.24
CA GLU A 170 -8.38 -16.46 14.66
C GLU A 170 -7.25 -15.81 15.46
N ASP A 171 -6.00 -16.15 15.11
CA ASP A 171 -4.80 -15.61 15.74
C ASP A 171 -4.66 -14.09 15.54
N ILE A 172 -4.96 -13.59 14.33
CA ILE A 172 -4.99 -12.14 14.05
C ILE A 172 -6.06 -11.47 14.91
N ILE A 173 -7.27 -12.04 14.99
CA ILE A 173 -8.36 -11.45 15.77
C ILE A 173 -7.99 -11.35 17.25
N GLU A 174 -7.34 -12.38 17.82
CA GLU A 174 -6.85 -12.36 19.19
C GLU A 174 -5.74 -11.32 19.39
N ALA A 175 -4.74 -11.28 18.50
CA ALA A 175 -3.64 -10.31 18.56
C ALA A 175 -4.11 -8.85 18.42
N GLU A 176 -5.18 -8.61 17.67
CA GLU A 176 -5.80 -7.30 17.51
C GLU A 176 -6.40 -6.77 18.83
N ASP A 177 -6.78 -7.63 19.77
CA ASP A 177 -7.30 -7.24 21.09
C ASP A 177 -6.20 -7.02 22.14
N HIS A 178 -4.97 -7.44 21.88
CA HIS A 178 -3.82 -7.20 22.77
C HIS A 178 -3.42 -5.71 22.82
N PRO A 179 -2.86 -5.21 23.94
CA PRO A 179 -2.48 -3.80 24.08
C PRO A 179 -1.14 -3.44 23.40
N VAL A 180 -0.87 -4.04 22.24
CA VAL A 180 0.33 -3.82 21.42
C VAL A 180 0.04 -2.90 20.24
N GLY A 181 1.06 -2.21 19.74
CA GLY A 181 0.93 -1.23 18.66
C GLY A 181 0.95 -1.83 17.25
N ALA A 182 1.41 -3.06 17.10
CA ALA A 182 1.49 -3.76 15.83
C ALA A 182 1.27 -5.28 15.97
N VAL A 183 0.71 -5.88 14.92
CA VAL A 183 0.66 -7.34 14.76
C VAL A 183 1.89 -7.79 13.98
N LYS A 184 2.51 -8.90 14.38
CA LYS A 184 3.65 -9.50 13.68
C LYS A 184 3.23 -10.80 13.04
N ILE A 185 3.47 -10.94 11.75
CA ILE A 185 3.21 -12.17 11.00
C ILE A 185 4.51 -12.64 10.36
N SER A 186 4.86 -13.91 10.57
CA SER A 186 6.01 -14.55 9.94
C SER A 186 5.62 -15.34 8.69
N ILE A 187 6.50 -15.28 7.70
CA ILE A 187 6.40 -15.98 6.42
C ILE A 187 7.62 -16.90 6.32
N LEU A 188 7.39 -18.19 6.51
CA LEU A 188 8.40 -19.23 6.66
C LEU A 188 8.46 -20.16 5.44
N GLU A 189 7.36 -20.26 4.69
CA GLU A 189 7.29 -21.01 3.44
C GLU A 189 6.41 -20.32 2.38
N GLN A 190 6.36 -20.90 1.17
CA GLN A 190 5.63 -20.29 0.06
C GLN A 190 4.11 -20.33 0.28
N ASP A 191 3.60 -21.39 0.90
CA ASP A 191 2.17 -21.57 1.17
C ASP A 191 1.64 -20.53 2.18
N ASP A 192 2.51 -20.03 3.07
CA ASP A 192 2.20 -18.96 4.02
C ASP A 192 1.76 -17.67 3.31
N VAL A 193 2.32 -17.38 2.14
CA VAL A 193 1.99 -16.18 1.36
C VAL A 193 0.51 -16.21 0.95
N ASP A 194 -0.01 -17.38 0.58
CA ASP A 194 -1.41 -17.55 0.18
C ASP A 194 -2.35 -17.43 1.38
N ILE A 195 -1.97 -18.02 2.53
CA ILE A 195 -2.73 -17.92 3.79
C ILE A 195 -2.77 -16.47 4.27
N PHE A 196 -1.61 -15.81 4.28
CA PHE A 196 -1.49 -14.39 4.61
C PHE A 196 -2.34 -13.52 3.66
N ALA A 197 -2.24 -13.74 2.35
CA ALA A 197 -3.00 -12.98 1.37
C ALA A 197 -4.51 -13.11 1.59
N GLN A 198 -4.99 -14.29 1.98
CA GLN A 198 -6.40 -14.54 2.29
C GLN A 198 -6.87 -13.82 3.55
N HIS A 199 -6.02 -13.64 4.56
CA HIS A 199 -6.43 -13.17 5.90
C HIS A 199 -5.94 -11.77 6.28
N GLN A 200 -5.05 -11.13 5.49
CA GLN A 200 -4.53 -9.78 5.76
C GLN A 200 -5.61 -8.70 5.96
N TYR A 201 -6.83 -8.91 5.47
CA TYR A 201 -7.96 -7.99 5.67
C TYR A 201 -8.38 -7.87 7.14
N ALA A 202 -8.05 -8.86 7.98
CA ALA A 202 -8.38 -8.86 9.39
C ALA A 202 -7.44 -7.98 10.24
N VAL A 203 -6.28 -7.61 9.70
CA VAL A 203 -5.30 -6.76 10.38
C VAL A 203 -5.79 -5.31 10.38
N ARG A 204 -6.05 -4.77 11.57
CA ARG A 204 -6.47 -3.38 11.79
C ARG A 204 -5.32 -2.51 12.31
N LYS A 205 -4.39 -3.08 13.06
CA LYS A 205 -3.18 -2.39 13.52
C LYS A 205 -2.14 -2.26 12.40
N ALA A 206 -1.02 -1.61 12.72
CA ALA A 206 0.15 -1.67 11.85
C ALA A 206 0.67 -3.11 11.76
N LEU A 207 1.18 -3.49 10.59
CA LEU A 207 1.70 -4.82 10.32
C LEU A 207 3.23 -4.83 10.29
N CYS A 208 3.81 -5.66 11.14
CA CYS A 208 5.19 -6.13 11.03
C CYS A 208 5.20 -7.42 10.21
N LEU A 209 5.82 -7.39 9.03
CA LEU A 209 6.07 -8.60 8.25
C LEU A 209 7.48 -9.10 8.50
N TRP A 210 7.61 -10.40 8.77
CA TRP A 210 8.88 -11.01 9.12
C TRP A 210 9.19 -12.24 8.26
N SER A 211 10.44 -12.36 7.83
CA SER A 211 11.03 -13.58 7.30
C SER A 211 12.55 -13.46 7.42
N ASP A 212 13.24 -14.58 7.54
CA ASP A 212 14.69 -14.70 7.37
C ASP A 212 15.09 -15.07 5.93
N VAL A 213 14.11 -15.31 5.06
CA VAL A 213 14.30 -15.58 3.62
C VAL A 213 13.85 -14.36 2.80
N PRO A 214 14.76 -13.67 2.10
CA PRO A 214 14.43 -12.47 1.34
C PRO A 214 13.30 -12.66 0.32
N GLN A 215 13.27 -13.82 -0.34
CA GLN A 215 12.28 -14.13 -1.37
C GLN A 215 10.87 -14.33 -0.80
N LEU A 216 10.76 -14.81 0.45
CA LEU A 216 9.47 -14.96 1.13
C LEU A 216 8.93 -13.60 1.57
N LEU A 217 9.81 -12.74 2.12
CA LEU A 217 9.42 -11.38 2.48
C LEU A 217 9.01 -10.56 1.24
N ASP A 218 9.74 -10.69 0.12
CA ASP A 218 9.36 -10.10 -1.16
C ASP A 218 7.96 -10.55 -1.59
N SER A 219 7.70 -11.87 -1.58
CA SER A 219 6.42 -12.44 -1.99
C SER A 219 5.25 -11.96 -1.11
N ALA A 220 5.46 -11.88 0.20
CA ALA A 220 4.44 -11.39 1.13
C ALA A 220 4.17 -9.88 0.94
N LEU A 221 5.21 -9.06 0.77
CA LEU A 221 5.05 -7.63 0.51
C LEU A 221 4.40 -7.34 -0.84
N ARG A 222 4.64 -8.21 -1.82
CA ARG A 222 4.02 -8.13 -3.14
C ARG A 222 2.51 -8.25 -3.07
N VAL A 223 1.98 -9.20 -2.28
CA VAL A 223 0.53 -9.42 -2.12
C VAL A 223 -0.11 -8.59 -1.02
N TYR A 224 0.68 -8.04 -0.09
CA TYR A 224 0.16 -7.18 0.96
C TYR A 224 -0.42 -5.90 0.38
N GLN A 225 -1.64 -5.53 0.79
CA GLN A 225 -2.33 -4.36 0.26
C GLN A 225 -1.96 -3.08 1.02
N GLY A 226 -1.42 -3.17 2.24
CA GLY A 226 -1.01 -2.02 3.02
C GLY A 226 0.44 -1.57 2.83
N ARG A 227 0.97 -0.86 3.82
CA ARG A 227 2.38 -0.47 3.96
C ARG A 227 2.91 -1.00 5.29
N ALA A 228 3.65 -2.10 5.21
CA ALA A 228 4.19 -2.82 6.36
C ALA A 228 5.55 -2.24 6.79
N PHE A 229 5.97 -2.62 7.99
CA PHE A 229 7.32 -2.42 8.47
C PHE A 229 8.03 -3.75 8.78
N TYR A 230 9.35 -3.66 8.89
CA TYR A 230 10.26 -4.72 9.29
C TYR A 230 11.00 -4.28 10.55
N ASP A 231 10.96 -5.10 11.58
CA ASP A 231 11.49 -4.79 12.93
C ASP A 231 13.00 -5.04 13.10
N GLY A 232 13.69 -5.51 12.04
CA GLY A 232 15.12 -5.77 12.08
C GLY A 232 15.53 -7.06 12.79
N THR A 233 14.57 -7.92 13.17
CA THR A 233 14.87 -9.14 13.95
C THR A 233 15.27 -10.34 13.12
N GLY A 234 15.13 -10.30 11.79
CA GLY A 234 15.59 -11.37 10.89
C GLY A 234 16.99 -11.08 10.32
N ASN A 235 17.52 -12.04 9.56
CA ASN A 235 18.87 -11.99 8.99
C ASN A 235 18.86 -11.57 7.51
N LEU A 236 18.27 -10.41 7.21
CA LEU A 236 18.26 -9.85 5.85
C LEU A 236 19.38 -8.83 5.67
N GLU A 237 20.04 -8.87 4.52
CA GLU A 237 21.13 -7.94 4.22
C GLU A 237 20.57 -6.52 3.91
N PRO A 238 21.32 -5.45 4.22
CA PRO A 238 20.86 -4.08 3.97
C PRO A 238 20.49 -3.79 2.51
N GLU A 239 21.16 -4.45 1.56
CA GLU A 239 20.88 -4.32 0.12
C GLU A 239 19.53 -4.94 -0.25
N GLU A 240 19.15 -6.05 0.38
CA GLU A 240 17.86 -6.71 0.17
C GLU A 240 16.73 -5.86 0.75
N LEU A 241 16.92 -5.34 1.96
CA LEU A 241 15.97 -4.42 2.59
C LEU A 241 15.76 -3.12 1.79
N ASP A 242 16.83 -2.58 1.19
CA ASP A 242 16.74 -1.40 0.32
C ASP A 242 15.95 -1.70 -0.96
N GLN A 243 16.09 -2.90 -1.54
CA GLN A 243 15.28 -3.33 -2.68
C GLN A 243 13.79 -3.43 -2.29
N LEU A 244 13.46 -4.07 -1.16
CA LEU A 244 12.09 -4.21 -0.67
C LEU A 244 11.44 -2.86 -0.34
N ARG A 245 12.21 -1.96 0.28
CA ARG A 245 11.78 -0.57 0.52
C ARG A 245 11.46 0.13 -0.79
N LYS A 246 12.36 0.04 -1.78
CA LYS A 246 12.16 0.66 -3.09
C LYS A 246 11.00 0.05 -3.84
N ALA A 247 10.77 -1.26 -3.75
CA ALA A 247 9.73 -1.98 -4.49
C ALA A 247 8.33 -1.79 -3.89
N TYR A 248 8.18 -1.96 -2.58
CA TYR A 248 6.88 -2.05 -1.90
C TYR A 248 6.61 -0.96 -0.87
N GLY A 249 7.58 -0.06 -0.65
CA GLY A 249 7.47 0.96 0.39
C GLY A 249 7.65 0.42 1.81
N LEU A 250 8.29 -0.74 1.95
CA LEU A 250 8.64 -1.34 3.24
C LEU A 250 9.37 -0.33 4.11
N ILE A 251 8.94 -0.21 5.36
CA ILE A 251 9.61 0.59 6.37
C ILE A 251 10.56 -0.31 7.15
N VAL A 252 11.81 0.11 7.32
CA VAL A 252 12.80 -0.60 8.14
C VAL A 252 13.02 0.22 9.41
N LEU A 253 12.76 -0.39 10.57
CA LEU A 253 12.87 0.28 11.87
C LEU A 253 14.30 0.32 12.41
#